data_AF-A0A2G9ZNG9-F1
#
_entry.id   AF-A0A2G9ZNG9-F1
#
_cell.length_a   1.000
_cell.length_b   1.000
_cell.length_c   1.000
_cell.angle_alpha   90.00
_cell.angle_beta   90.00
_cell.angle_gamma   90.00
#
_symmetry.space_group_name_H-M   'P 1'
#
loop_
_entity.id
_entity.type
_entity.pdbx_description
1 polymer ?
#
loop_
_entity_poly.entity_id
_entity_poly.type
_entity_poly.pdbx_seq_one_letter_code
_entity_poly.pdbx_strand_id
1 'polypeptide(L)'
;MPNQITHIVLTSKVFDQTFVKFNKSEFYIGTIFPDIRYLGVIDRAKTHFADVTLDSVLGAKTSFLAGLLFHNLVDKIFNKNVTDILPKIGALPDIESSTKLLADTLFYDQIDNWSEVVGYFDKVIPEELNFGIDVKDLLKWHEAVRNIFGERPTAVNRLKFMAELNFS
;
A
#
# COMPACT_ATOMS: atom_id res chain seq x y z
N MET A 1 0.50 0.87 10.58
CA MET A 1 0.07 1.12 9.19
C MET A 1 -0.89 0.03 8.76
N PRO A 2 -1.89 0.36 7.92
CA PRO A 2 -2.70 -0.66 7.27
C PRO A 2 -1.85 -1.46 6.28
N ASN A 3 -2.44 -2.53 5.73
CA ASN A 3 -1.82 -3.38 4.72
C ASN A 3 -2.20 -2.92 3.30
N GLN A 4 -1.59 -3.55 2.30
CA GLN A 4 -1.63 -3.14 0.90
C GLN A 4 -3.06 -3.07 0.32
N ILE A 5 -3.93 -4.04 0.65
CA ILE A 5 -5.33 -4.04 0.17
C ILE A 5 -6.08 -2.82 0.68
N THR A 6 -5.93 -2.54 1.99
CA THR A 6 -6.52 -1.35 2.58
C THR A 6 -6.05 -0.06 1.88
N HIS A 7 -4.76 0.05 1.55
CA HIS A 7 -4.26 1.19 0.78
C HIS A 7 -4.94 1.31 -0.60
N ILE A 8 -4.99 0.24 -1.38
CA ILE A 8 -5.63 0.26 -2.72
C ILE A 8 -7.12 0.60 -2.62
N VAL A 9 -7.84 0.01 -1.67
CA VAL A 9 -9.28 0.25 -1.52
C VAL A 9 -9.55 1.71 -1.17
N LEU A 10 -8.79 2.28 -0.24
CA LEU A 10 -8.93 3.70 0.08
C LEU A 10 -8.57 4.59 -1.11
N THR A 11 -7.54 4.24 -1.88
CA THR A 11 -7.23 4.91 -3.15
C THR A 11 -8.42 4.84 -4.12
N SER A 12 -9.01 3.66 -4.33
CA SER A 12 -10.10 3.48 -5.30
C SER A 12 -11.35 4.27 -4.95
N LYS A 13 -11.67 4.41 -3.66
CA LYS A 13 -12.83 5.19 -3.22
C LYS A 13 -12.70 6.70 -3.47
N VAL A 14 -11.49 7.24 -3.49
CA VAL A 14 -11.27 8.70 -3.59
C VAL A 14 -10.67 9.15 -4.92
N PHE A 15 -10.04 8.25 -5.68
CA PHE A 15 -9.23 8.60 -6.85
C PHE A 15 -10.03 9.36 -7.90
N ASP A 16 -11.15 8.79 -8.35
CA ASP A 16 -11.94 9.34 -9.45
C ASP A 16 -12.66 10.65 -9.08
N GLN A 17 -12.65 11.05 -7.80
CA GLN A 17 -13.22 12.32 -7.32
C GLN A 17 -12.16 13.37 -7.00
N THR A 18 -11.00 12.94 -6.48
CA THR A 18 -10.00 13.84 -5.87
C THR A 18 -8.72 13.93 -6.71
N PHE A 19 -8.36 12.86 -7.40
CA PHE A 19 -7.04 12.68 -8.03
C PHE A 19 -7.12 12.55 -9.55
N VAL A 20 -8.22 13.02 -10.16
CA VAL A 20 -8.55 12.89 -11.61
C VAL A 20 -7.47 13.40 -12.58
N LYS A 21 -6.58 14.28 -12.12
CA LYS A 21 -5.48 14.82 -12.94
C LYS A 21 -4.27 13.89 -13.05
N PHE A 22 -4.19 12.87 -12.19
CA PHE A 22 -3.07 11.94 -12.15
C PHE A 22 -3.37 10.70 -13.00
N ASN A 23 -2.31 10.04 -13.48
CA ASN A 23 -2.44 8.74 -14.11
C ASN A 23 -2.77 7.68 -13.03
N LYS A 24 -3.85 6.92 -13.23
CA LYS A 24 -4.37 5.96 -12.25
C LYS A 24 -3.39 4.83 -11.95
N SER A 25 -2.81 4.19 -12.95
CA SER A 25 -1.89 3.07 -12.74
C SER A 25 -0.62 3.51 -12.00
N GLU A 26 0.00 4.61 -12.43
CA GLU A 26 1.21 5.14 -11.77
C GLU A 26 0.94 5.58 -10.32
N PHE A 27 -0.23 6.16 -10.05
CA PHE A 27 -0.63 6.53 -8.70
C PHE A 27 -0.78 5.29 -7.80
N TYR A 28 -1.41 4.22 -8.30
CA TYR A 28 -1.57 2.98 -7.54
C TYR A 28 -0.22 2.31 -7.26
N ILE A 29 0.68 2.29 -8.25
CA ILE A 29 2.06 1.82 -8.06
C ILE A 29 2.74 2.66 -6.96
N GLY A 30 2.66 3.99 -7.05
CA GLY A 30 3.20 4.89 -6.04
C GLY A 30 2.61 4.66 -4.65
N THR A 31 1.31 4.39 -4.53
CA THR A 31 0.65 4.10 -3.26
C THR A 31 1.16 2.83 -2.60
N ILE A 32 1.58 1.82 -3.36
CA ILE A 32 2.07 0.56 -2.80
C ILE A 32 3.59 0.56 -2.62
N PHE A 33 4.30 1.37 -3.39
CA PHE A 33 5.76 1.41 -3.41
C PHE A 33 6.45 1.49 -2.04
N PRO A 34 6.01 2.29 -1.04
CA PRO A 34 6.72 2.37 0.25
C PRO A 34 6.89 1.04 0.98
N ASP A 35 6.03 0.05 0.70
CA ASP A 35 6.08 -1.29 1.27
C ASP A 35 7.15 -2.20 0.70
N ILE A 36 7.80 -1.81 -0.40
CA ILE A 36 8.94 -2.57 -0.95
C ILE A 36 10.09 -2.72 0.06
N ARG A 37 10.17 -1.83 1.06
CA ARG A 37 11.17 -1.90 2.14
C ARG A 37 11.17 -3.24 2.88
N TYR A 38 10.07 -3.99 2.87
CA TYR A 38 10.02 -5.31 3.49
C TYR A 38 11.00 -6.29 2.85
N LEU A 39 11.38 -6.09 1.58
CA LEU A 39 12.46 -6.84 0.95
C LEU A 39 13.87 -6.53 1.49
N GLY A 40 14.02 -5.50 2.34
CA GLY A 40 15.31 -5.06 2.86
C GLY A 40 16.17 -4.26 1.87
N VAL A 41 15.58 -3.81 0.76
CA VAL A 41 16.30 -3.15 -0.36
C VAL A 41 16.31 -1.63 -0.28
N ILE A 42 15.54 -1.05 0.64
CA ILE A 42 15.45 0.40 0.82
C ILE A 42 15.09 0.78 2.27
N ASP A 43 15.70 1.85 2.75
CA ASP A 43 15.38 2.42 4.05
C ASP A 43 14.00 3.07 4.06
N ARG A 44 13.24 2.84 5.15
CA ARG A 44 11.91 3.43 5.35
C ARG A 44 11.91 4.95 5.16
N ALA A 45 12.93 5.65 5.64
CA ALA A 45 13.03 7.11 5.58
C ALA A 45 13.07 7.68 4.15
N LYS A 46 13.42 6.86 3.14
CA LYS A 46 13.43 7.28 1.73
C LYS A 46 12.04 7.30 1.09
N THR A 47 11.10 6.52 1.64
CA THR A 47 9.73 6.36 1.09
C THR A 47 8.64 6.81 2.05
N HIS A 48 8.97 7.02 3.33
CA HIS A 48 8.03 7.48 4.34
C HIS A 48 8.39 8.89 4.82
N PHE A 49 7.61 9.87 4.40
CA PHE A 49 7.83 11.28 4.69
C PHE A 49 7.00 11.72 5.89
N ALA A 50 7.59 12.53 6.76
CA ALA A 50 6.87 13.19 7.83
C ALA A 50 5.93 14.27 7.27
N ASP A 51 4.88 14.59 8.03
CA ASP A 51 4.00 15.75 7.79
C ASP A 51 3.30 15.82 6.43
N VAL A 52 3.05 14.68 5.80
CA VAL A 52 2.24 14.63 4.58
C VAL A 52 0.81 15.14 4.85
N THR A 53 0.33 15.98 3.93
CA THR A 53 -1.00 16.58 3.91
C THR A 53 -1.72 16.25 2.59
N LEU A 54 -3.03 16.48 2.52
CA LEU A 54 -3.75 16.35 1.25
C LEU A 54 -3.23 17.34 0.20
N ASP A 55 -2.88 18.56 0.62
CA ASP A 55 -2.33 19.58 -0.29
C ASP A 55 -0.99 19.16 -0.89
N SER A 56 -0.13 18.45 -0.14
CA SER A 56 1.12 17.95 -0.70
C SER A 56 0.89 16.81 -1.70
N VAL A 57 -0.09 15.94 -1.47
CA VAL A 57 -0.52 14.91 -2.44
C VAL A 57 -1.05 15.58 -3.71
N LEU A 58 -1.97 16.54 -3.57
CA LEU A 58 -2.55 17.29 -4.69
C LEU A 58 -1.49 18.14 -5.41
N GLY A 59 -0.48 18.65 -4.72
CA GLY A 59 0.60 19.45 -5.28
C GLY A 59 1.75 18.65 -5.90
N ALA A 60 1.71 17.32 -5.84
CA ALA A 60 2.79 16.47 -6.35
C ALA A 60 2.97 16.62 -7.87
N LYS A 61 4.24 16.53 -8.31
CA LYS A 61 4.62 16.76 -9.71
C LYS A 61 4.32 15.58 -10.63
N THR A 62 4.24 14.36 -10.09
CA THR A 62 3.99 13.14 -10.85
C THR A 62 2.92 12.29 -10.16
N SER A 63 2.25 11.43 -10.92
CA SER A 63 1.24 10.51 -10.40
C SER A 63 1.83 9.55 -9.37
N PHE A 64 3.02 9.02 -9.65
CA PHE A 64 3.73 8.14 -8.73
C PHE A 64 4.05 8.85 -7.40
N LEU A 65 4.57 10.08 -7.43
CA LEU A 65 4.88 10.83 -6.21
C LEU A 65 3.60 11.15 -5.43
N ALA A 66 2.51 11.50 -6.13
CA ALA A 66 1.21 11.71 -5.51
C ALA A 66 0.75 10.43 -4.79
N GLY A 67 0.85 9.27 -5.45
CA GLY A 67 0.53 7.97 -4.87
C GLY A 67 1.37 7.65 -3.64
N LEU A 68 2.68 7.88 -3.71
CA LEU A 68 3.63 7.67 -2.61
C LEU A 68 3.29 8.57 -1.41
N LEU A 69 3.00 9.85 -1.63
CA LEU A 69 2.52 10.73 -0.58
C LEU A 69 1.15 10.27 -0.03
N PHE A 70 0.26 9.79 -0.89
CA PHE A 70 -1.04 9.30 -0.47
C PHE A 70 -0.93 8.07 0.46
N HIS A 71 0.01 7.16 0.20
CA HIS A 71 0.34 6.07 1.13
C HIS A 71 0.62 6.60 2.54
N ASN A 72 1.51 7.58 2.64
CA ASN A 72 1.92 8.21 3.90
C ASN A 72 0.74 8.89 4.61
N LEU A 73 -0.16 9.51 3.84
CA LEU A 73 -1.38 10.12 4.38
C LEU A 73 -2.34 9.06 4.92
N VAL A 74 -2.56 7.96 4.19
CA VAL A 74 -3.38 6.83 4.63
C VAL A 74 -2.81 6.23 5.92
N ASP A 75 -1.50 6.01 5.97
CA ASP A 75 -0.79 5.57 7.17
C ASP A 75 -1.10 6.44 8.39
N LYS A 76 -0.94 7.75 8.23
CA LYS A 76 -1.18 8.74 9.29
C LYS A 76 -2.63 8.71 9.76
N ILE A 77 -3.59 8.69 8.84
CA ILE A 77 -5.02 8.67 9.17
C ILE A 77 -5.40 7.35 9.84
N PHE A 78 -5.01 6.22 9.27
CA PHE A 78 -5.34 4.90 9.80
C PHE A 78 -4.75 4.71 11.19
N ASN A 79 -3.45 5.00 11.39
CA ASN A 79 -2.80 4.85 12.69
C ASN A 79 -3.42 5.75 13.76
N LYS A 80 -3.81 6.99 13.42
CA LYS A 80 -4.55 7.86 14.34
C LYS A 80 -5.86 7.19 14.79
N ASN A 81 -6.68 6.73 13.85
CA ASN A 81 -7.96 6.10 14.17
C ASN A 81 -7.80 4.79 14.96
N VAL A 82 -6.82 3.94 14.60
CA VAL A 82 -6.54 2.70 15.33
C VAL A 82 -6.09 3.01 16.75
N THR A 83 -5.20 3.99 16.95
CA THR A 83 -4.71 4.40 18.28
C THR A 83 -5.85 4.93 19.15
N ASP A 84 -6.83 5.61 18.57
CA ASP A 84 -7.99 6.17 19.28
C ASP A 84 -9.05 5.11 19.65
N ILE A 85 -9.08 3.98 18.94
CA ILE A 85 -10.10 2.92 19.09
C ILE A 85 -9.59 1.76 19.95
N LEU A 86 -8.36 1.30 19.73
CA LEU A 86 -7.82 0.09 20.40
C LEU A 86 -7.90 0.13 21.93
N PRO A 87 -7.58 1.25 22.62
CA PRO A 87 -7.71 1.32 24.09
C PRO A 87 -9.13 1.08 24.60
N LYS A 88 -10.15 1.33 23.77
CA LYS A 88 -11.58 1.15 24.12
C LYS A 88 -12.04 -0.30 24.01
N ILE A 89 -11.31 -1.14 23.27
CA ILE A 89 -11.62 -2.57 23.05
C ILE A 89 -10.99 -3.45 24.14
N GLY A 90 -10.00 -2.92 24.88
CA GLY A 90 -9.27 -3.64 25.92
C GLY A 90 -7.97 -4.27 25.40
N ALA A 91 -7.08 -4.68 26.31
CA ALA A 91 -5.79 -5.26 25.98
C ALA A 91 -5.92 -6.72 25.56
N LEU A 92 -6.06 -6.96 24.25
CA LEU A 92 -5.93 -8.28 23.64
C LEU A 92 -4.53 -8.42 23.01
N PRO A 93 -3.85 -9.57 23.17
CA PRO A 93 -2.63 -9.85 22.42
C PRO A 93 -2.87 -9.66 20.91
N ASP A 94 -1.89 -9.07 20.23
CA ASP A 94 -1.89 -8.91 18.77
C ASP A 94 -3.11 -8.20 18.17
N ILE A 95 -3.83 -7.38 18.96
CA ILE A 95 -5.03 -6.67 18.51
C ILE A 95 -4.76 -5.75 17.32
N GLU A 96 -3.57 -5.12 17.27
CA GLU A 96 -3.18 -4.23 16.17
C GLU A 96 -3.01 -5.02 14.86
N SER A 97 -2.29 -6.15 14.89
CA SER A 97 -2.11 -7.03 13.74
C SER A 97 -3.44 -7.64 13.29
N SER A 98 -4.25 -8.09 14.24
CA SER A 98 -5.58 -8.64 13.97
C SER A 98 -6.49 -7.61 13.29
N THR A 99 -6.42 -6.34 13.71
CA THR A 99 -7.20 -5.25 13.11
C THR A 99 -6.81 -5.01 11.64
N LYS A 100 -5.51 -5.03 11.31
CA LYS A 100 -5.03 -4.86 9.92
C LYS A 100 -5.49 -6.02 9.03
N LEU A 101 -5.36 -7.25 9.53
CA LEU A 101 -5.80 -8.45 8.80
C LEU A 101 -7.33 -8.46 8.60
N LEU A 102 -8.09 -8.05 9.61
CA LEU A 102 -9.54 -7.92 9.48
C LEU A 102 -9.91 -6.85 8.45
N ALA A 103 -9.24 -5.69 8.49
CA ALA A 103 -9.48 -4.60 7.54
C ALA A 103 -9.30 -5.06 6.08
N ASP A 104 -8.21 -5.75 5.76
CA ASP A 104 -8.02 -6.29 4.40
C ASP A 104 -9.12 -7.26 3.98
N THR A 105 -9.54 -8.16 4.88
CA THR A 105 -10.61 -9.12 4.56
C THR A 105 -11.94 -8.42 4.27
N LEU A 106 -12.26 -7.36 5.01
CA LEU A 106 -13.49 -6.58 4.83
C LEU A 106 -13.41 -5.67 3.59
N PHE A 107 -12.24 -5.09 3.33
CA PHE A 107 -12.05 -4.14 2.24
C PHE A 107 -11.82 -4.81 0.89
N TYR A 108 -11.38 -6.06 0.84
CA TYR A 108 -11.16 -6.75 -0.44
C TYR A 108 -12.39 -6.74 -1.35
N ASP A 109 -13.59 -6.93 -0.77
CA ASP A 109 -14.86 -6.94 -1.51
C ASP A 109 -15.33 -5.56 -1.97
N GLN A 110 -14.56 -4.50 -1.69
CA GLN A 110 -14.90 -3.11 -2.07
C GLN A 110 -14.36 -2.72 -3.46
N ILE A 111 -13.65 -3.63 -4.12
CA ILE A 111 -13.14 -3.49 -5.48
C ILE A 111 -13.70 -4.64 -6.32
N ASP A 112 -14.44 -4.28 -7.36
CA ASP A 112 -15.06 -5.27 -8.26
C ASP A 112 -14.07 -5.82 -9.29
N ASN A 113 -13.07 -5.02 -9.67
CA ASN A 113 -12.14 -5.34 -10.75
C ASN A 113 -10.68 -5.43 -10.27
N TRP A 114 -10.37 -6.42 -9.43
CA TRP A 114 -9.00 -6.68 -9.00
C TRP A 114 -8.06 -7.00 -10.16
N SER A 115 -8.57 -7.56 -11.27
CA SER A 115 -7.74 -7.89 -12.44
C SER A 115 -7.07 -6.66 -13.06
N GLU A 116 -7.77 -5.53 -13.11
CA GLU A 116 -7.21 -4.26 -13.58
C GLU A 116 -6.14 -3.73 -12.62
N VAL A 117 -6.40 -3.78 -11.31
CA VAL A 117 -5.43 -3.35 -10.29
C VAL A 117 -4.16 -4.20 -10.36
N VAL A 118 -4.29 -5.52 -10.49
CA VAL A 118 -3.17 -6.45 -10.65
C VAL A 118 -2.36 -6.10 -11.89
N GLY A 119 -3.01 -5.78 -13.01
CA GLY A 119 -2.35 -5.41 -14.26
C GLY A 119 -1.52 -4.12 -14.18
N TYR A 120 -1.79 -3.23 -13.23
CA TYR A 120 -0.94 -2.04 -13.01
C TYR A 120 0.49 -2.41 -12.63
N PHE A 121 0.70 -3.57 -12.00
CA PHE A 121 2.00 -4.04 -11.55
C PHE A 121 2.66 -5.00 -12.55
N ASP A 122 2.27 -5.00 -13.83
CA ASP A 122 2.91 -5.83 -14.86
C ASP A 122 4.26 -5.26 -15.34
N LYS A 123 4.53 -3.99 -15.04
CA LYS A 123 5.70 -3.26 -15.53
C LYS A 123 6.27 -2.35 -14.45
N VAL A 124 7.59 -2.32 -14.37
CA VAL A 124 8.32 -1.31 -13.60
C VAL A 124 8.28 0.02 -14.35
N ILE A 125 7.96 1.11 -13.65
CA ILE A 125 7.96 2.46 -14.21
C ILE A 125 9.28 3.19 -13.90
N PRO A 126 9.68 4.20 -14.71
CA PRO A 126 10.95 4.90 -14.53
C PRO A 126 11.13 5.53 -13.14
N GLU A 127 10.07 6.04 -12.52
CA GLU A 127 10.14 6.67 -11.20
C GLU A 127 10.58 5.73 -10.08
N GLU A 128 10.27 4.43 -10.18
CA GLU A 128 10.70 3.44 -9.21
C GLU A 128 12.23 3.27 -9.21
N LEU A 129 12.84 3.37 -10.38
CA LEU A 129 14.29 3.24 -10.58
C LEU A 129 15.07 4.39 -9.94
N ASN A 130 14.45 5.55 -9.77
CA ASN A 130 15.09 6.73 -9.15
C ASN A 130 15.46 6.52 -7.68
N PHE A 131 14.95 5.46 -7.04
CA PHE A 131 15.31 5.08 -5.67
C PHE A 131 16.58 4.24 -5.56
N GLY A 132 17.21 3.89 -6.69
CA GLY A 132 18.44 3.09 -6.73
C GLY A 132 18.22 1.63 -6.33
N ILE A 133 17.00 1.12 -6.52
CA ILE A 133 16.63 -0.28 -6.29
C ILE A 133 16.89 -1.08 -7.57
N ASP A 134 17.49 -2.27 -7.44
CA ASP A 134 17.71 -3.15 -8.59
C ASP A 134 16.37 -3.56 -9.23
N VAL A 135 16.32 -3.59 -10.56
CA VAL A 135 15.13 -3.99 -11.33
C VAL A 135 14.61 -5.36 -10.90
N LYS A 136 15.50 -6.30 -10.55
CA LYS A 136 15.12 -7.64 -10.07
C LYS A 136 14.27 -7.58 -8.79
N ASP A 137 14.55 -6.64 -7.90
CA ASP A 137 13.87 -6.49 -6.62
C ASP A 137 12.54 -5.75 -6.80
N LEU A 138 12.47 -4.80 -7.73
CA LEU A 138 11.22 -4.18 -8.17
C LEU A 138 10.27 -5.22 -8.78
N LEU A 139 10.78 -6.08 -9.66
CA LEU A 139 9.98 -7.17 -10.24
C LEU A 139 9.52 -8.18 -9.18
N LYS A 140 10.38 -8.55 -8.24
CA LYS A 140 10.02 -9.40 -7.10
C LYS A 140 8.90 -8.76 -6.26
N TRP A 141 9.01 -7.46 -5.99
CA TRP A 141 7.98 -6.71 -5.27
C TRP A 141 6.65 -6.70 -6.02
N HIS A 142 6.67 -6.37 -7.32
CA HIS A 142 5.47 -6.38 -8.16
C HIS A 142 4.81 -7.75 -8.18
N GLU A 143 5.58 -8.84 -8.28
CA GLU A 143 5.05 -10.19 -8.21
C GLU A 143 4.36 -10.50 -6.87
N ALA A 144 4.99 -10.15 -5.74
CA ALA A 144 4.38 -10.32 -4.42
C ALA A 144 3.08 -9.51 -4.27
N VAL A 145 3.05 -8.28 -4.79
CA VAL A 145 1.86 -7.42 -4.80
C VAL A 145 0.74 -8.01 -5.67
N ARG A 146 1.06 -8.51 -6.87
CA ARG A 146 0.07 -9.18 -7.73
C ARG A 146 -0.51 -10.42 -7.04
N ASN A 147 0.33 -11.19 -6.34
CA ASN A 147 -0.12 -12.38 -5.60
C ASN A 147 -1.10 -12.03 -4.48
N ILE A 148 -0.87 -10.96 -3.71
CA ILE A 148 -1.78 -10.57 -2.62
C ILE A 148 -3.09 -9.94 -3.11
N PHE A 149 -3.08 -9.31 -4.29
CA PHE A 149 -4.28 -8.71 -4.90
C PHE A 149 -5.08 -9.66 -5.78
N GLY A 150 -4.45 -10.71 -6.31
CA GLY A 150 -5.11 -11.64 -7.23
C GLY A 150 -6.14 -12.55 -6.57
N GLU A 151 -6.06 -12.73 -5.25
CA GLU A 151 -6.95 -13.62 -4.51
C GLU A 151 -7.42 -12.97 -3.21
N ARG A 152 -8.66 -13.32 -2.81
CA ARG A 152 -9.21 -12.90 -1.52
C ARG A 152 -8.25 -13.29 -0.39
N PRO A 153 -7.99 -12.42 0.61
CA PRO A 153 -7.11 -12.74 1.72
C PRO A 153 -7.56 -13.98 2.49
N THR A 154 -6.67 -14.96 2.59
CA THR A 154 -6.79 -16.18 3.39
C THR A 154 -5.58 -16.31 4.30
N ALA A 155 -5.63 -17.21 5.30
CA ALA A 155 -4.44 -17.48 6.11
C ALA A 155 -3.26 -17.99 5.25
N VAL A 156 -3.54 -18.79 4.22
CA VAL A 156 -2.54 -19.42 3.37
C VAL A 156 -1.80 -18.38 2.51
N ASN A 157 -2.52 -17.52 1.79
CA ASN A 157 -1.87 -16.54 0.92
C ASN A 157 -1.14 -15.43 1.71
N ARG A 158 -1.61 -15.11 2.93
CA ARG A 158 -0.90 -14.20 3.84
C ARG A 158 0.43 -14.77 4.30
N LEU A 159 0.46 -16.03 4.70
CA LEU A 159 1.71 -16.70 5.09
C LEU A 159 2.70 -16.77 3.92
N LYS A 160 2.20 -17.06 2.72
CA LYS A 160 3.02 -17.05 1.51
C LYS A 160 3.64 -15.67 1.25
N PHE A 161 2.85 -14.61 1.32
CA PHE A 161 3.33 -13.23 1.17
C PHE A 161 4.37 -12.85 2.22
N MET A 162 4.14 -13.20 3.49
CA MET A 162 5.12 -12.94 4.56
C MET A 162 6.46 -13.67 4.31
N ALA A 163 6.41 -14.91 3.83
CA ALA A 163 7.61 -15.67 3.46
C ALA A 163 8.36 -15.06 2.26
N GLU A 164 7.64 -14.56 1.25
CA GLU A 164 8.23 -13.88 0.08
C GLU A 164 8.96 -12.58 0.46
N LEU A 165 8.49 -11.92 1.52
CA LEU A 165 8.99 -10.65 2.03
C LEU A 165 9.99 -10.78 3.20
N ASN A 166 10.58 -11.96 3.42
CA ASN A 166 11.57 -12.20 4.47
C ASN A 166 11.10 -11.83 5.90
N PHE A 167 9.80 -11.92 6.19
CA PHE A 167 9.35 -11.85 7.58
C PHE A 167 9.71 -13.17 8.28
N SER A 168 10.74 -13.14 9.12
CA SER A 168 11.16 -14.26 10.00
C SER A 168 10.41 -14.26 11.31
#